data_AF-A0A6N8IU27-F1
#
_entry.id   AF-A0A6N8IU27-F1
#
_cell.length_a   1.000
_cell.length_b   1.000
_cell.length_c   1.000
_cell.angle_alpha   90.00
_cell.angle_beta   90.00
_cell.angle_gamma   90.00
#
_symmetry.space_group_name_H-M   'P 1'
#
loop_
_entity.id
_entity.type
_entity.pdbx_description
1 polymer ?
#
loop_
_entity_poly.entity_id
_entity_poly.type
_entity_poly.pdbx_seq_one_letter_code
_entity_poly.pdbx_strand_id
1 'polypeptide(L)'
;MDRVTGPFDGCYVASSASEMGAGSGRYLGFAKVCCSRPASFWLATLCEEPGCCAHLCGGGLFDTPEAALASAQLLAHNHIRGRQAALAATGPTSRMQAHAAQA
;
A
#
# COMPACT_ATOMS: atom_id res chain seq x y z
N MET A 1 2.90 12.42 12.96
CA MET A 1 2.60 13.18 11.72
C MET A 1 1.95 12.22 10.74
N ASP A 2 0.84 12.59 10.09
CA ASP A 2 0.18 11.76 9.08
C ASP A 2 -0.27 12.54 7.84
N ARG A 3 -0.47 11.84 6.72
CA ARG A 3 -0.86 12.41 5.42
C ARG A 3 -1.61 11.40 4.57
N VAL A 4 -2.61 11.85 3.82
CA VAL A 4 -3.26 11.06 2.75
C VAL A 4 -2.92 11.67 1.38
N THR A 5 -2.37 10.87 0.48
CA THR A 5 -1.96 11.24 -0.88
C THR A 5 -2.61 10.34 -1.94
N GLY A 6 -2.57 10.78 -3.20
CA GLY A 6 -3.19 10.10 -4.34
C GLY A 6 -4.46 10.79 -4.84
N PRO A 7 -5.20 10.17 -5.77
CA PRO A 7 -5.03 8.76 -6.18
C PRO A 7 -3.79 8.51 -7.04
N PHE A 8 -3.20 7.33 -6.88
CA PHE A 8 -2.18 6.74 -7.74
C PHE A 8 -2.74 5.41 -8.23
N ASP A 9 -2.96 5.29 -9.55
CA ASP A 9 -3.45 4.04 -10.13
C ASP A 9 -4.77 3.53 -9.50
N GLY A 10 -5.66 4.48 -9.16
CA GLY A 10 -6.95 4.19 -8.50
C GLY A 10 -6.84 3.89 -7.00
N CYS A 11 -5.65 4.01 -6.40
CA CYS A 11 -5.42 3.80 -4.98
C CYS A 11 -5.00 5.10 -4.26
N TYR A 12 -5.42 5.27 -3.02
CA TYR A 12 -4.95 6.30 -2.10
C TYR A 12 -3.92 5.72 -1.15
N VAL A 13 -2.97 6.55 -0.72
CA VAL A 13 -1.95 6.17 0.25
C VAL A 13 -2.12 7.03 1.49
N ALA A 14 -2.46 6.42 2.62
CA ALA A 14 -2.36 7.07 3.91
C ALA A 14 -1.00 6.72 4.52
N SER A 15 -0.26 7.70 5.02
CA SER A 15 1.07 7.51 5.60
C SER A 15 1.15 8.17 6.97
N SER A 16 1.91 7.57 7.88
CA SER A 16 2.22 8.13 9.20
C SER A 16 3.68 7.91 9.54
N ALA A 17 4.30 8.84 10.25
CA ALA A 17 5.58 8.62 10.92
C ALA A 17 5.39 8.63 12.43
N SER A 18 6.01 7.64 13.07
CA SER A 18 6.03 7.45 14.52
C SER A 18 7.48 7.37 15.00
N GLU A 19 7.76 8.02 16.12
CA GLU A 19 9.05 7.87 16.80
C GLU A 19 9.14 6.47 17.43
N MET A 20 10.26 5.78 17.22
CA MET A 20 10.50 4.43 17.69
C MET A 20 11.28 4.48 19.00
N GLY A 21 10.55 4.35 20.10
CA GLY A 21 11.08 4.57 21.44
C GLY A 21 11.07 6.05 21.80
N ALA A 22 10.53 6.38 22.98
CA ALA A 22 10.38 7.76 23.41
C ALA A 22 11.76 8.44 23.57
N GLY A 23 11.95 9.55 22.86
CA GLY A 23 13.19 10.34 22.92
C GLY A 23 14.37 9.72 22.17
N SER A 24 14.13 8.74 21.29
CA SER A 24 15.19 8.16 20.45
C SER A 24 15.61 9.11 19.33
N GLY A 25 14.74 10.03 18.92
CA GLY A 25 14.93 10.84 17.72
C GLY A 25 14.91 10.02 16.42
N ARG A 26 14.52 8.75 16.48
CA ARG A 26 14.48 7.84 15.33
C ARG A 26 13.03 7.55 14.96
N TYR A 27 12.70 7.76 13.70
CA TYR A 27 11.34 7.64 13.19
C TYR A 27 11.20 6.45 12.24
N LEU A 28 10.07 5.76 12.33
CA LEU A 28 9.64 4.76 11.36
C LEU A 28 8.38 5.25 10.65
N GLY A 29 8.39 5.14 9.34
CA GLY A 29 7.22 5.43 8.51
C GLY A 29 6.33 4.20 8.35
N PHE A 30 5.04 4.44 8.18
CA PHE A 30 4.04 3.44 7.85
C PHE A 30 3.17 3.97 6.72
N ALA A 31 2.72 3.09 5.85
CA ALA A 31 1.79 3.42 4.78
C ALA A 31 0.69 2.36 4.67
N LYS A 32 -0.51 2.81 4.31
CA LYS A 32 -1.66 1.96 3.97
C LYS A 32 -2.15 2.34 2.59
N VAL A 33 -2.37 1.32 1.76
CA VAL A 33 -2.87 1.49 0.38
C VAL A 33 -4.35 1.15 0.36
N CYS A 34 -5.19 2.08 -0.09
CA CYS A 34 -6.64 1.95 -0.04
C CYS A 34 -7.32 2.29 -1.39
N CYS A 35 -8.35 1.54 -1.76
CA CYS A 35 -9.17 1.76 -2.95
C CYS A 35 -10.05 3.02 -2.83
N SER A 36 -10.46 3.37 -1.61
CA SER A 36 -11.17 4.61 -1.31
C SER A 36 -10.26 5.57 -0.53
N ARG A 37 -10.53 6.87 -0.62
CA ARG A 37 -9.75 7.88 0.11
C ARG A 37 -10.10 7.81 1.59
N PRO A 38 -9.17 7.41 2.49
CA PRO A 38 -9.44 7.44 3.92
C PRO A 38 -9.35 8.88 4.45
N ALA A 39 -9.98 9.13 5.59
CA ALA A 39 -9.87 10.41 6.28
C ALA A 39 -8.47 10.63 6.90
N SER A 40 -7.82 9.57 7.38
CA SER A 40 -6.47 9.61 7.96
C SER A 40 -5.81 8.22 7.96
N PHE A 41 -4.52 8.14 8.31
CA PHE A 41 -3.82 6.86 8.47
C PHE A 41 -4.43 5.98 9.56
N TRP A 42 -4.92 6.57 10.65
CA TRP A 42 -5.47 5.85 11.79
C TRP A 42 -6.87 5.30 11.51
N LEU A 43 -7.67 6.04 10.73
CA LEU A 43 -9.01 5.63 10.31
C LEU A 43 -9.01 4.69 9.09
N ALA A 44 -7.88 4.55 8.40
CA ALA A 44 -7.68 3.50 7.42
C ALA A 44 -7.50 2.15 8.12
N THR A 45 -8.58 1.51 8.57
CA THR A 45 -8.53 0.15 9.15
C THR A 45 -8.47 -0.91 8.04
N LEU A 46 -7.56 -1.88 8.17
CA LEU A 46 -7.39 -2.97 7.22
C LEU A 46 -8.47 -4.08 7.36
N CYS A 47 -9.29 -4.01 8.41
CA CYS A 47 -10.18 -5.09 8.80
C CYS A 47 -11.66 -4.69 8.90
N GLU A 48 -11.99 -3.40 9.06
CA GLU A 48 -13.38 -2.96 9.28
C GLU A 48 -13.98 -2.19 8.10
N GLU A 49 -13.15 -1.57 7.26
CA GLU A 49 -13.58 -0.92 6.02
C GLU A 49 -13.04 -1.70 4.81
N PRO A 50 -13.87 -2.08 3.82
CA PRO A 50 -13.44 -2.85 2.63
C PRO A 50 -12.52 -2.06 1.67
N GLY A 51 -11.84 -1.02 2.15
CA GLY A 51 -11.06 -0.08 1.36
C GLY A 51 -9.58 -0.38 1.30
N CYS A 52 -8.94 -0.91 2.35
CA CYS A 52 -7.47 -0.96 2.41
C CYS A 52 -6.90 -2.35 2.07
N CYS A 53 -6.00 -2.40 1.10
CA CYS A 53 -5.47 -3.63 0.52
C CYS A 53 -4.11 -4.04 1.09
N ALA A 54 -3.38 -3.12 1.73
CA ALA A 54 -2.04 -3.38 2.24
C ALA A 54 -1.65 -2.41 3.36
N HIS A 55 -0.87 -2.93 4.31
CA HIS A 55 -0.12 -2.17 5.32
C HIS A 55 1.36 -2.39 5.06
N LEU A 56 2.14 -1.32 4.94
CA LEU A 56 3.55 -1.35 4.63
C LEU A 56 4.32 -0.57 5.69
N CYS A 57 5.40 -1.16 6.18
CA CYS A 57 6.39 -0.45 7.00
C CYS A 57 7.41 0.21 6.07
N GLY A 58 7.91 1.38 6.48
CA GLY A 58 9.01 2.07 5.82
C GLY A 58 10.28 1.23 5.78
N GLY A 59 11.21 1.59 4.89
CA GLY A 59 12.42 0.81 4.63
C GLY A 59 13.51 0.89 5.70
N GLY A 60 13.24 1.52 6.85
CA GLY A 60 14.21 1.68 7.93
C GLY A 60 13.82 2.75 8.94
N LEU A 61 14.74 3.02 9.87
CA LEU A 61 14.66 4.13 10.81
C LEU A 61 15.37 5.36 10.24
N PHE A 62 14.77 6.53 10.44
CA PHE A 62 15.26 7.79 9.91
C PHE A 62 15.39 8.85 11.02
N ASP A 63 16.23 9.85 10.78
CA ASP A 63 16.45 10.96 11.74
C ASP A 63 15.34 12.00 11.75
N THR A 64 14.48 11.99 10.73
CA THR A 64 13.35 12.93 10.61
C THR A 64 12.05 12.21 10.28
N PRO A 65 10.91 12.71 10.79
CA PRO A 65 9.60 12.15 10.45
C PRO A 65 9.29 12.29 8.96
N GLU A 66 9.80 13.33 8.29
CA GLU A 66 9.62 13.54 6.85
C GLU A 66 10.32 12.46 6.02
N ALA A 67 11.55 12.08 6.39
CA ALA A 67 12.29 11.01 5.71
C ALA A 67 11.62 9.64 5.91
N ALA A 68 11.15 9.36 7.13
CA ALA A 68 10.36 8.18 7.44
C ALA A 68 9.08 8.10 6.57
N LEU A 69 8.33 9.20 6.47
CA LEU A 69 7.15 9.29 5.60
C LEU A 69 7.48 9.04 4.13
N ALA A 70 8.54 9.69 3.62
CA ALA A 70 8.96 9.53 2.22
C ALA A 70 9.32 8.07 1.90
N SER A 71 9.99 7.38 2.84
CA SER A 71 10.31 5.96 2.70
C SER A 71 9.06 5.08 2.63
N ALA A 72 8.10 5.31 3.51
CA ALA A 72 6.85 4.55 3.51
C ALA A 72 6.01 4.80 2.24
N GLN A 73 5.99 6.05 1.75
CA GLN A 73 5.32 6.40 0.50
C GLN A 73 5.98 5.75 -0.73
N LEU A 74 7.32 5.72 -0.77
CA LEU A 74 8.05 5.05 -1.85
C LEU A 74 7.67 3.56 -1.94
N LEU A 75 7.60 2.88 -0.79
CA LEU A 75 7.20 1.47 -0.75
C LEU A 75 5.74 1.28 -1.14
N ALA A 76 4.84 2.18 -0.75
CA ALA A 76 3.45 2.16 -1.19
C ALA A 76 3.31 2.31 -2.71
N HIS A 77 4.05 3.24 -3.33
CA HIS A 77 4.05 3.41 -4.78
C HIS A 77 4.60 2.17 -5.49
N ASN A 78 5.68 1.58 -4.98
CA ASN A 78 6.23 0.34 -5.53
C ASN A 78 5.24 -0.82 -5.42
N HIS A 79 4.50 -0.92 -4.31
CA HIS A 79 3.46 -1.93 -4.12
C HIS A 79 2.29 -1.74 -5.10
N ILE A 80 1.82 -0.52 -5.29
CA ILE A 80 0.75 -0.19 -6.25
C ILE A 80 1.18 -0.57 -7.68
N ARG A 81 2.39 -0.17 -8.10
CA ARG A 81 2.94 -0.52 -9.41
C ARG A 81 3.09 -2.03 -9.60
N GLY A 82 3.57 -2.74 -8.59
CA GLY A 82 3.69 -4.20 -8.61
C GLY A 82 2.33 -4.90 -8.74
N ARG A 83 1.29 -4.41 -8.05
CA ARG A 83 -0.08 -4.93 -8.17
C ARG A 83 -0.63 -4.76 -9.58
N GLN A 84 -0.43 -3.61 -10.20
CA GLN A 84 -0.86 -3.41 -11.59
C GLN A 84 -0.15 -4.35 -12.56
N ALA A 85 1.16 -4.55 -12.40
CA ALA A 85 1.91 -5.49 -13.23
C ALA A 85 1.38 -6.92 -13.08
N ALA A 86 1.05 -7.35 -11.86
CA ALA A 86 0.45 -8.66 -11.60
C ALA A 86 -0.94 -8.80 -12.22
N LEU A 87 -1.80 -7.78 -12.13
CA LEU A 87 -3.13 -7.75 -12.75
C LEU A 87 -3.06 -7.76 -14.28
N ALA A 88 -2.11 -7.02 -14.88
CA ALA A 88 -1.89 -7.04 -16.32
C ALA A 88 -1.38 -8.40 -16.81
N ALA A 89 -0.54 -9.08 -16.02
CA ALA A 89 -0.07 -10.44 -16.31
C ALA A 89 -1.15 -11.52 -16.16
N THR A 90 -2.26 -11.23 -15.46
CA THR A 90 -3.42 -12.13 -15.28
C THR A 90 -4.59 -11.82 -16.23
N GLY A 91 -4.34 -11.09 -17.33
CA GLY A 91 -5.29 -10.95 -18.45
C GLY A 91 -5.76 -12.31 -19.02
N PRO A 92 -6.91 -12.35 -19.73
CA PRO A 92 -7.78 -13.52 -19.78
C PRO A 92 -7.16 -14.71 -20.54
N THR A 93 -6.57 -15.65 -19.80
CA THR A 93 -6.47 -17.05 -20.23
C THR A 93 -7.70 -17.80 -19.75
N SER A 94 -8.85 -17.52 -20.34
CA SER A 94 -9.97 -18.46 -20.27
C SER A 94 -10.57 -18.66 -21.65
N ARG A 95 -10.58 -19.94 -22.04
CA ARG A 95 -11.51 -20.59 -22.98
C ARG A 95 -11.05 -20.72 -24.43
N MET A 96 -10.21 -21.74 -24.73
CA MET A 96 -10.40 -22.66 -25.87
C MET A 96 -9.37 -23.81 -25.90
N GLN A 97 -9.74 -24.95 -25.32
CA GLN A 97 -9.45 -26.31 -25.83
C GLN A 97 -10.36 -27.25 -25.02
N ALA A 98 -11.65 -27.24 -25.33
CA ALA A 98 -12.28 -28.16 -26.29
C ALA A 98 -12.24 -29.61 -25.78
N HIS A 99 -13.38 -30.01 -25.21
CA HIS A 99 -13.88 -31.38 -25.19
C HIS A 99 -13.57 -32.11 -26.51
N ALA A 100 -12.67 -33.10 -26.47
CA ALA A 100 -12.59 -34.26 -27.36
C ALA A 100 -11.52 -35.18 -26.74
N ALA A 101 -11.70 -36.47 -26.46
CA ALA A 101 -12.71 -37.41 -26.88
C ALA A 101 -12.85 -38.50 -25.79
N GLN A 102 -14.09 -38.85 -25.44
CA GLN A 102 -14.44 -40.19 -25.01
C GLN A 102 -15.04 -40.88 -26.24
N ALA A 103 -14.40 -41.95 -26.69
CA ALA A 103 -14.99 -43.04 -27.46
C ALA A 103 -14.05 -44.26 -27.34
#